data_AF-A0A5C7H9W9-F1
#
_entry.id   AF-A0A5C7H9W9-F1
#
_cell.length_a   1.000
_cell.length_b   1.000
_cell.length_c   1.000
_cell.angle_alpha   90.00
_cell.angle_beta   90.00
_cell.angle_gamma   90.00
#
_symmetry.space_group_name_H-M   'P 1'
#
loop_
_entity.id
_entity.type
_entity.pdbx_description
1 polymer ?
#
loop_
_entity_poly.entity_id
_entity_poly.type
_entity_poly.pdbx_seq_one_letter_code
_entity_poly.pdbx_strand_id
1 'polypeptide(L)'
;MIPPLLFQLMILLSWPINALAESPVIAKPGCPTSCGNGTVSIPFPFGIGDGCYLDYWYEVTCNSSGPFLKSINLEVLNISISLEASTMLVNQPVFQYCDLSPYGFVRNETVNLESSPFFFSDANRFTGVGCNNFAYLSSNRSIISGCISFCNKKDKSEKKSNVNFSNSGCNGIQCCQTRIPSSPMLQQLNVTLTTVSDKEEKQVQNKCRSAFLVDQEWLGNNMFLFNTETSDSPIKALGLKHVPVLLDWGIDESSFDRIDSNSSQEYNGTSGCKVFVNISTSTIDYFTNETSYNTSSVRQCSCRRGYEGNPYLLQGCNGKLLPLEILMNASLRYELHKWKLRLPPPGYRPSTHKLGRSYVRHRHRLWRIVSAYWGLIAFVLFRADGSK
;
A
#
# COMPACT_ATOMS: atom_id res chain seq x y z
N MET A 1 -50.32 -19.71 0.04
CA MET A 1 -49.87 -20.29 -1.24
C MET A 1 -49.38 -19.16 -2.12
N ILE A 2 -48.09 -19.12 -2.42
CA ILE A 2 -47.52 -18.14 -3.37
C ILE A 2 -47.92 -18.63 -4.77
N PRO A 3 -48.51 -17.78 -5.64
CA PRO A 3 -48.91 -18.20 -6.98
C PRO A 3 -47.69 -18.75 -7.74
N PRO A 4 -47.82 -19.85 -8.51
CA PRO A 4 -46.69 -20.48 -9.22
C PRO A 4 -45.96 -19.51 -10.17
N LEU A 5 -46.69 -18.55 -10.74
CA LEU A 5 -46.14 -17.43 -11.52
C LEU A 5 -45.18 -16.53 -10.73
N LEU A 6 -45.46 -16.29 -9.46
CA LEU A 6 -44.62 -15.49 -8.56
C LEU A 6 -43.35 -16.26 -8.17
N PHE A 7 -43.44 -17.59 -8.04
CA PHE A 7 -42.27 -18.43 -7.75
C PHE A 7 -41.34 -18.55 -8.97
N GLN A 8 -41.90 -18.68 -10.18
CA GLN A 8 -41.14 -18.65 -11.43
C GLN A 8 -40.45 -17.30 -11.68
N LEU A 9 -41.13 -16.18 -11.37
CA LEU A 9 -40.53 -14.84 -11.42
C LEU A 9 -39.37 -14.68 -10.43
N MET A 10 -39.48 -15.24 -9.21
CA MET A 10 -38.41 -15.19 -8.21
C MET A 10 -37.18 -16.00 -8.62
N ILE A 11 -37.36 -17.13 -9.32
CA ILE A 11 -36.26 -17.94 -9.86
C ILE A 11 -35.55 -17.22 -11.02
N LEU A 12 -36.31 -16.57 -11.90
CA LEU A 12 -35.74 -15.75 -12.99
C LEU A 12 -34.98 -14.51 -12.48
N LEU A 13 -35.38 -13.96 -11.34
CA LEU A 13 -34.68 -12.85 -10.65
C LEU A 13 -33.44 -13.29 -9.87
N SER A 14 -33.18 -14.60 -9.75
CA SER A 14 -32.03 -15.17 -9.02
C SER A 14 -30.87 -15.59 -9.92
N TRP A 15 -30.98 -15.36 -11.23
CA TRP A 15 -29.85 -15.53 -12.14
C TRP A 15 -28.91 -14.34 -11.98
N PRO A 16 -27.64 -14.57 -11.60
CA PRO A 16 -26.68 -13.48 -11.51
C PRO A 16 -26.49 -12.92 -12.91
N ILE A 17 -26.91 -11.67 -13.11
CA ILE A 17 -26.47 -10.88 -14.26
C ILE A 17 -24.99 -10.64 -13.98
N ASN A 18 -24.12 -11.42 -14.60
CA ASN A 18 -22.70 -11.11 -14.66
C ASN A 18 -22.59 -9.79 -15.43
N ALA A 19 -22.60 -8.67 -14.70
CA ALA A 19 -22.19 -7.40 -15.26
C ALA A 19 -20.75 -7.63 -15.74
N LEU A 20 -20.53 -7.49 -17.04
CA LEU A 20 -19.18 -7.39 -17.59
C LEU A 20 -18.62 -6.07 -17.08
N ALA A 21 -18.04 -6.10 -15.88
CA ALA A 21 -17.21 -5.01 -15.40
C ALA A 21 -15.97 -5.00 -16.29
N GLU A 22 -15.88 -4.00 -17.16
CA GLU A 22 -14.67 -3.75 -17.92
C GLU A 22 -13.54 -3.49 -16.93
N SER A 23 -12.40 -4.15 -17.12
CA SER A 23 -11.29 -4.02 -16.18
C SER A 23 -10.81 -2.57 -16.13
N PRO A 24 -10.49 -2.04 -14.93
CA PRO A 24 -10.02 -0.67 -14.81
C PRO A 24 -8.81 -0.42 -15.71
N VAL A 25 -8.84 0.68 -16.45
CA VAL A 25 -7.71 1.09 -17.30
C VAL A 25 -6.58 1.58 -16.40
N ILE A 26 -5.45 0.87 -16.44
CA ILE A 26 -4.30 1.16 -15.56
C ILE A 26 -3.04 1.64 -16.30
N ALA A 27 -2.93 1.42 -17.60
CA ALA A 27 -1.81 1.85 -18.43
C ALA A 27 -2.30 2.56 -19.70
N LYS A 28 -1.38 3.21 -20.41
CA LYS A 28 -1.67 3.80 -21.73
C LYS A 28 -2.11 2.71 -22.73
N PRO A 29 -2.97 3.04 -23.72
CA PRO A 29 -3.38 2.09 -24.75
C PRO A 29 -2.18 1.46 -25.47
N GLY A 30 -2.19 0.13 -25.62
CA GLY A 30 -1.11 -0.62 -26.27
C GLY A 30 0.11 -0.91 -25.38
N CYS A 31 0.13 -0.42 -24.14
CA CYS A 31 1.24 -0.66 -23.21
C CYS A 31 1.04 -1.93 -22.37
N PRO A 32 2.12 -2.69 -22.09
CA PRO A 32 2.06 -3.80 -21.15
C PRO A 32 1.62 -3.33 -19.76
N THR A 33 0.65 -4.04 -19.17
CA THR A 33 0.07 -3.71 -17.86
C THR A 33 0.68 -4.50 -16.71
N SER A 34 1.54 -5.50 -17.00
CA SER A 34 2.13 -6.36 -15.98
C SER A 34 3.48 -6.94 -16.38
N CYS A 35 4.23 -7.41 -15.40
CA CYS A 35 5.56 -8.01 -15.54
C CYS A 35 5.73 -9.22 -14.62
N GLY A 36 6.80 -10.01 -14.81
CA GLY A 36 7.13 -11.16 -13.95
C GLY A 36 6.10 -12.28 -14.05
N ASN A 37 5.84 -12.76 -15.27
CA ASN A 37 4.75 -13.71 -15.59
C ASN A 37 3.35 -13.19 -15.22
N GLY A 38 3.15 -11.86 -15.24
CA GLY A 38 1.86 -11.22 -14.98
C GLY A 38 1.52 -11.02 -13.50
N THR A 39 2.49 -11.20 -12.59
CA THR A 39 2.27 -11.10 -11.14
C THR A 39 2.34 -9.67 -10.61
N VAL A 40 3.14 -8.81 -11.24
CA VAL A 40 3.32 -7.42 -10.81
C VAL A 40 2.62 -6.49 -11.80
N SER A 41 1.63 -5.74 -11.33
CA SER A 41 0.92 -4.71 -12.10
C SER A 41 1.80 -3.48 -12.30
N ILE A 42 1.84 -2.94 -13.52
CA ILE A 42 2.63 -1.76 -13.91
C ILE A 42 1.68 -0.65 -14.39
N PRO A 43 1.12 0.16 -13.47
CA PRO A 43 0.23 1.25 -13.83
C PRO A 43 1.01 2.50 -14.24
N PHE A 44 0.44 3.30 -15.15
CA PHE A 44 0.95 4.64 -15.47
C PHE A 44 1.02 5.51 -14.17
N PRO A 45 2.06 6.32 -13.92
CA PRO A 45 3.12 6.78 -14.82
C PRO A 45 4.24 5.78 -15.11
N PHE A 46 4.25 4.61 -14.44
CA PHE A 46 5.18 3.53 -14.75
C PHE A 46 4.81 2.84 -16.06
N GLY A 47 5.81 2.34 -16.77
CA GLY A 47 5.57 1.68 -18.05
C GLY A 47 6.76 0.89 -18.56
N ILE A 48 6.46 -0.06 -19.44
CA ILE A 48 7.43 -0.95 -20.09
C ILE A 48 7.47 -0.59 -21.57
N GLY A 49 8.66 -0.22 -22.06
CA GLY A 49 8.87 0.15 -23.45
C GLY A 49 8.56 1.62 -23.77
N ASP A 50 9.05 2.05 -24.92
CA ASP A 50 9.01 3.45 -25.35
C ASP A 50 7.58 3.99 -25.44
N GLY A 51 7.36 5.18 -24.89
CA GLY A 51 6.06 5.85 -24.89
C GLY A 51 5.08 5.39 -23.79
N CYS A 52 5.41 4.33 -23.05
CA CYS A 52 4.51 3.75 -22.05
C CYS A 52 4.65 4.34 -20.64
N TYR A 53 5.77 4.96 -20.33
CA TYR A 53 6.02 5.63 -19.05
C TYR A 53 5.93 7.16 -19.20
N LEU A 54 5.96 7.90 -18.10
CA LEU A 54 5.93 9.35 -18.09
C LEU A 54 7.29 9.96 -18.47
N ASP A 55 8.33 9.56 -17.75
CA ASP A 55 9.72 9.96 -17.95
C ASP A 55 10.67 8.86 -17.45
N TYR A 56 11.98 9.09 -17.55
CA TYR A 56 13.01 8.09 -17.24
C TYR A 56 12.95 7.55 -15.80
N TRP A 57 12.38 8.28 -14.83
CA TRP A 57 12.25 7.79 -13.46
C TRP A 57 11.29 6.61 -13.36
N TYR A 58 10.30 6.58 -14.24
CA TYR A 58 9.18 5.63 -14.25
C TYR A 58 9.35 4.48 -15.25
N GLU A 59 10.51 4.38 -15.90
CA GLU A 59 10.82 3.29 -16.82
C GLU A 59 11.02 1.97 -16.05
N VAL A 60 10.17 0.98 -16.34
CA VAL A 60 10.29 -0.38 -15.81
C VAL A 60 10.84 -1.30 -16.89
N THR A 61 11.88 -2.03 -16.53
CA THR A 61 12.44 -3.10 -17.36
C THR A 61 11.98 -4.44 -16.85
N CYS A 62 11.59 -5.33 -17.75
CA CYS A 62 11.23 -6.70 -17.43
C CYS A 62 12.34 -7.63 -17.88
N ASN A 63 13.08 -8.19 -16.91
CA ASN A 63 14.09 -9.22 -17.19
C ASN A 63 13.63 -10.58 -16.66
N SER A 64 14.43 -11.62 -16.86
CA SER A 64 14.14 -12.98 -16.36
C SER A 64 14.02 -13.06 -14.83
N SER A 65 14.59 -12.11 -14.11
CA SER A 65 14.60 -12.05 -12.65
C SER A 65 13.42 -11.26 -12.08
N GLY A 66 12.69 -10.49 -12.89
CA GLY A 66 11.54 -9.71 -12.45
C GLY A 66 11.47 -8.31 -13.08
N PRO A 67 10.50 -7.48 -12.66
CA PRO A 67 10.45 -6.06 -12.98
C PRO A 67 11.49 -5.27 -12.18
N PHE A 68 12.23 -4.40 -12.85
CA PHE A 68 13.19 -3.49 -12.24
C PHE A 68 12.91 -2.05 -12.65
N LEU A 69 12.89 -1.16 -11.68
CA LEU A 69 12.88 0.27 -11.93
C LEU A 69 14.28 0.69 -12.37
N LYS A 70 14.42 1.08 -13.63
CA LYS A 70 15.72 1.25 -14.28
C LYS A 70 16.56 2.36 -13.67
N SER A 71 15.91 3.45 -13.24
CA SER A 71 16.55 4.66 -12.72
C SER A 71 17.33 4.45 -11.41
N ILE A 72 16.84 3.55 -10.54
CA ILE A 72 17.45 3.25 -9.23
C ILE A 72 17.88 1.79 -9.08
N ASN A 73 17.71 0.99 -10.14
CA ASN A 73 18.06 -0.43 -10.22
C ASN A 73 17.52 -1.27 -9.05
N LEU A 74 16.24 -1.07 -8.71
CA LEU A 74 15.54 -1.85 -7.69
C LEU A 74 14.46 -2.72 -8.30
N GLU A 75 14.35 -3.96 -7.81
CA GLU A 75 13.26 -4.86 -8.16
C GLU A 75 11.95 -4.32 -7.58
N VAL A 76 10.91 -4.26 -8.42
CA VAL A 76 9.58 -3.79 -8.04
C VAL A 76 8.71 -4.98 -7.64
N LEU A 77 8.23 -4.99 -6.42
CA LEU A 77 7.38 -6.06 -5.90
C LEU A 77 5.89 -5.73 -6.05
N ASN A 78 5.53 -4.45 -5.90
CA ASN A 78 4.16 -3.98 -6.03
C ASN A 78 4.13 -2.46 -6.29
N ILE A 79 3.17 -1.98 -7.08
CA ILE A 79 2.86 -0.56 -7.19
C ILE A 79 1.38 -0.37 -6.84
N SER A 80 1.11 0.55 -5.91
CA SER A 80 -0.24 0.82 -5.42
C SER A 80 -0.58 2.31 -5.56
N ILE A 81 -1.76 2.57 -6.11
CA ILE A 81 -2.36 3.91 -6.17
C ILE A 81 -3.67 3.84 -5.39
N SER A 82 -3.73 4.52 -4.26
CA SER A 82 -4.88 4.51 -3.36
C SER A 82 -5.31 5.92 -2.95
N LEU A 83 -6.45 6.03 -2.27
CA LEU A 83 -6.93 7.29 -1.68
C LEU A 83 -5.99 7.83 -0.59
N GLU A 84 -5.25 6.94 0.07
CA GLU A 84 -4.41 7.28 1.21
C GLU A 84 -3.05 7.77 0.71
N ALA A 85 -2.37 6.92 -0.05
CA ALA A 85 -1.03 7.15 -0.59
C ALA A 85 -0.82 6.46 -1.95
N SER A 86 0.15 6.97 -2.70
CA SER A 86 0.74 6.30 -3.86
C SER A 86 2.08 5.70 -3.44
N THR A 87 2.16 4.37 -3.42
CA THR A 87 3.31 3.63 -2.87
C THR A 87 3.85 2.61 -3.86
N MET A 88 5.10 2.20 -3.63
CA MET A 88 5.80 1.19 -4.41
C MET A 88 6.63 0.34 -3.45
N LEU A 89 6.38 -0.96 -3.43
CA LEU A 89 7.16 -1.92 -2.67
C LEU A 89 8.35 -2.38 -3.52
N VAL A 90 9.56 -2.22 -3.01
CA VAL A 90 10.81 -2.57 -3.72
C VAL A 90 11.68 -3.51 -2.89
N ASN A 91 12.51 -4.31 -3.56
CA ASN A 91 13.47 -5.20 -2.90
C ASN A 91 14.80 -4.49 -2.66
N GLN A 92 15.10 -4.11 -1.41
CA GLN A 92 16.31 -3.36 -1.06
C GLN A 92 17.35 -4.24 -0.32
N PRO A 93 18.65 -3.94 -0.48
CA PRO A 93 19.71 -4.71 0.16
C PRO A 93 19.74 -4.51 1.67
N VAL A 94 20.13 -5.58 2.38
CA VAL A 94 20.37 -5.54 3.82
C VAL A 94 21.81 -5.11 4.10
N PHE A 95 21.99 -4.08 4.93
CA PHE A 95 23.31 -3.70 5.42
C PHE A 95 23.80 -4.74 6.42
N GLN A 96 25.02 -5.24 6.24
CA GLN A 96 25.58 -6.30 7.09
C GLN A 96 27.04 -6.03 7.42
N TYR A 97 27.40 -6.29 8.67
CA TYR A 97 28.76 -6.19 9.18
C TYR A 97 29.08 -7.45 9.99
N CYS A 98 30.14 -8.15 9.63
CA CYS A 98 30.57 -9.39 10.25
C CYS A 98 32.01 -9.31 10.73
N ASP A 99 32.21 -9.60 12.02
CA ASP A 99 33.53 -9.73 12.62
C ASP A 99 34.09 -11.13 12.32
N LEU A 100 34.53 -11.33 11.08
CA LEU A 100 35.23 -12.54 10.63
C LEU A 100 36.75 -12.34 10.77
N SER A 101 37.45 -13.35 11.28
CA SER A 101 38.92 -13.38 11.28
C SER A 101 39.42 -14.15 10.05
N PRO A 102 40.45 -13.69 9.31
CA PRO A 102 41.31 -12.53 9.58
C PRO A 102 40.84 -11.20 8.96
N TYR A 103 39.75 -11.21 8.17
CA TYR A 103 39.19 -10.02 7.52
C TYR A 103 37.69 -9.92 7.79
N GLY A 104 37.23 -8.78 8.31
CA GLY A 104 35.81 -8.50 8.48
C GLY A 104 35.08 -8.45 7.14
N PHE A 105 33.83 -8.91 7.10
CA PHE A 105 32.97 -8.80 5.93
C PHE A 105 31.96 -7.69 6.12
N VAL A 106 31.93 -6.73 5.19
CA VAL A 106 30.97 -5.63 5.18
C VAL A 106 30.21 -5.64 3.87
N ARG A 107 28.89 -5.69 3.95
CA ARG A 107 28.00 -5.41 2.82
C ARG A 107 27.36 -4.05 3.04
N ASN A 108 27.89 -3.07 2.31
CA ASN A 108 27.46 -1.68 2.33
C ASN A 108 26.86 -1.29 0.97
N GLU A 109 25.75 -1.92 0.63
CA GLU A 109 24.95 -1.51 -0.53
C GLU A 109 23.90 -0.53 -0.01
N THR A 110 23.98 0.73 -0.45
CA THR A 110 23.02 1.77 -0.12
C THR A 110 22.22 2.17 -1.35
N VAL A 111 20.97 2.56 -1.12
CA VAL A 111 20.10 3.12 -2.15
C VAL A 111 20.08 4.64 -1.96
N ASN A 112 20.45 5.38 -3.01
CA ASN A 112 20.28 6.82 -3.02
C ASN A 112 19.04 7.20 -3.84
N LEU A 113 18.07 7.87 -3.19
CA LEU A 113 16.86 8.37 -3.85
C LEU A 113 16.90 9.89 -4.04
N GLU A 114 18.00 10.56 -3.71
CA GLU A 114 18.13 12.01 -3.86
C GLU A 114 17.82 12.45 -5.30
N SER A 115 17.07 13.55 -5.43
CA SER A 115 16.64 14.11 -6.72
C SER A 115 15.67 13.23 -7.52
N SER A 116 15.27 12.06 -6.99
CA SER A 116 14.25 11.22 -7.60
C SER A 116 12.84 11.64 -7.14
N PRO A 117 11.77 11.16 -7.79
CA PRO A 117 10.40 11.32 -7.31
C PRO A 117 10.01 10.29 -6.20
N PHE A 118 10.98 9.59 -5.61
CA PHE A 118 10.77 8.51 -4.65
C PHE A 118 11.26 8.88 -3.25
N PHE A 119 10.56 8.41 -2.22
CA PHE A 119 10.83 8.73 -0.82
C PHE A 119 10.60 7.51 0.07
N PHE A 120 11.32 7.40 1.17
CA PHE A 120 11.09 6.34 2.15
C PHE A 120 9.80 6.59 2.93
N SER A 121 8.85 5.66 2.85
CA SER A 121 7.58 5.77 3.59
C SER A 121 7.78 5.58 5.09
N ASP A 122 7.09 6.36 5.91
CA ASP A 122 7.12 6.21 7.37
C ASP A 122 6.38 4.97 7.89
N ALA A 123 5.67 4.28 7.00
CA ALA A 123 5.13 2.94 7.20
C ALA A 123 6.23 1.86 7.34
N ASN A 124 7.48 2.17 6.98
CA ASN A 124 8.59 1.25 7.22
C ASN A 124 9.03 1.22 8.70
N ARG A 125 9.80 0.19 9.04
CA ARG A 125 10.51 0.04 10.31
C ARG A 125 12.00 -0.10 10.08
N PHE A 126 12.80 0.71 10.78
CA PHE A 126 14.23 0.51 10.83
C PHE A 126 14.52 -0.61 11.83
N THR A 127 15.12 -1.69 11.34
CA THR A 127 15.32 -2.92 12.10
C THR A 127 16.81 -3.23 12.19
N GLY A 128 17.28 -3.49 13.40
CA GLY A 128 18.63 -3.94 13.68
C GLY A 128 18.59 -5.37 14.21
N VAL A 129 19.44 -6.24 13.68
CA VAL A 129 19.50 -7.66 14.06
C VAL A 129 20.94 -8.04 14.37
N GLY A 130 21.14 -8.71 15.49
CA GLY A 130 22.44 -9.09 16.01
C GLY A 130 22.55 -8.81 17.51
N CYS A 131 23.65 -9.24 18.11
CA CYS A 131 23.93 -9.03 19.52
C CYS A 131 25.05 -7.98 19.67
N ASN A 132 25.00 -7.19 20.74
CA ASN A 132 25.85 -6.01 20.96
C ASN A 132 25.83 -5.07 19.74
N ASN A 133 24.64 -4.73 19.27
CA ASN A 133 24.44 -4.02 18.02
C ASN A 133 23.78 -2.66 18.30
N PHE A 134 24.46 -1.58 17.91
CA PHE A 134 23.89 -0.25 17.79
C PHE A 134 23.84 0.12 16.31
N ALA A 135 22.64 0.07 15.75
CA ALA A 135 22.38 0.50 14.39
C ALA A 135 21.73 1.88 14.42
N TYR A 136 22.15 2.81 13.57
CA TYR A 136 21.50 4.10 13.46
C TYR A 136 21.40 4.59 12.02
N LEU A 137 20.35 5.37 11.76
CA LEU A 137 20.11 6.10 10.53
C LEU A 137 20.60 7.52 10.68
N SER A 138 21.31 8.00 9.67
CA SER A 138 21.69 9.40 9.56
C SER A 138 21.29 10.00 8.22
N SER A 139 20.95 11.28 8.26
CA SER A 139 20.64 12.11 7.09
C SER A 139 21.24 13.49 7.31
N ASN A 140 21.91 14.07 6.32
CA ASN A 140 22.62 15.36 6.45
C ASN A 140 23.51 15.44 7.71
N ARG A 141 24.26 14.37 7.99
CA ARG A 141 25.17 14.21 9.15
C ARG A 141 24.49 14.24 10.54
N SER A 142 23.16 14.26 10.59
CA SER A 142 22.40 14.16 11.83
C SER A 142 21.88 12.73 12.00
N ILE A 143 21.99 12.18 13.21
CA ILE A 143 21.33 10.91 13.54
C ILE A 143 19.84 11.19 13.67
N ILE A 144 19.03 10.47 12.90
CA ILE A 144 17.57 10.68 12.85
C ILE A 144 16.77 9.51 13.44
N SER A 145 17.38 8.32 13.55
CA SER A 145 16.76 7.16 14.19
C SER A 145 17.83 6.17 14.64
N GLY A 146 17.55 5.40 15.68
CA GLY A 146 18.51 4.49 16.31
C GLY A 146 17.85 3.22 16.85
N CYS A 147 18.61 2.15 16.86
CA CYS A 147 18.17 0.81 17.19
C CYS A 147 19.29 0.09 17.97
N ILE A 148 19.01 -0.26 19.22
CA ILE A 148 19.98 -0.91 20.11
C ILE A 148 19.47 -2.31 20.46
N SER A 149 20.35 -3.31 20.33
CA SER A 149 20.06 -4.67 20.76
C SER A 149 21.22 -5.32 21.51
N PHE A 150 20.87 -6.04 22.56
CA PHE A 150 21.79 -6.69 23.50
C PHE A 150 21.82 -8.20 23.30
N CYS A 151 22.84 -8.83 23.85
CA CYS A 151 22.99 -10.28 23.83
C CYS A 151 22.10 -10.94 24.89
N ASN A 152 21.45 -12.05 24.53
CA ASN A 152 20.79 -12.88 25.51
C ASN A 152 21.86 -13.61 26.35
N LYS A 153 21.98 -13.28 27.64
CA LYS A 153 22.90 -13.96 28.55
C LYS A 153 22.26 -15.28 28.98
N LYS A 154 22.67 -16.38 28.35
CA LYS A 154 22.47 -17.71 28.93
C LYS A 154 23.51 -17.85 30.04
N ASP A 155 23.17 -17.48 31.27
CA ASP A 155 24.05 -17.72 32.41
C ASP A 155 24.37 -19.22 32.48
N LYS A 156 25.66 -19.56 32.31
CA LYS A 156 26.15 -20.95 32.45
C LYS A 156 26.19 -21.40 33.92
N SER A 157 25.97 -20.47 34.85
CA SER A 157 25.94 -20.70 36.28
C SER A 157 24.77 -19.93 36.88
N GLU A 158 23.91 -20.64 37.61
CA GLU A 158 22.81 -20.14 38.44
C GLU A 158 21.43 -20.00 37.77
N LYS A 159 20.53 -20.86 38.26
CA LYS A 159 19.06 -20.80 38.23
C LYS A 159 18.46 -20.39 36.87
N LYS A 160 17.93 -21.38 36.15
CA LYS A 160 16.92 -21.18 35.08
C LYS A 160 16.02 -20.02 35.50
N SER A 161 16.17 -18.87 34.87
CA SER A 161 15.21 -17.79 35.02
C SER A 161 13.86 -18.37 34.61
N ASN A 162 12.87 -18.32 35.49
CA ASN A 162 11.50 -18.80 35.21
C ASN A 162 10.79 -17.97 34.13
N VAL A 163 11.48 -16.99 33.54
CA VAL A 163 11.01 -16.18 32.42
C VAL A 163 11.29 -16.96 31.14
N ASN A 164 10.31 -17.75 30.71
CA ASN A 164 10.30 -18.31 29.36
C ASN A 164 10.13 -17.14 28.37
N PHE A 165 11.23 -16.70 27.75
CA PHE A 165 11.21 -15.79 26.61
C PHE A 165 10.75 -16.52 25.32
N SER A 166 9.80 -17.45 25.42
CA SER A 166 9.32 -18.28 24.31
C SER A 166 8.45 -17.50 23.30
N ASN A 167 8.60 -16.17 23.26
CA ASN A 167 7.94 -15.27 22.32
C ASN A 167 8.62 -13.89 22.28
N SER A 168 9.96 -13.83 22.35
CA SER A 168 10.65 -12.54 22.31
C SER A 168 10.59 -11.93 20.91
N GLY A 169 9.56 -11.11 20.65
CA GLY A 169 9.56 -10.21 19.50
C GLY A 169 10.82 -9.31 19.49
N CYS A 170 11.03 -8.58 18.40
CA CYS A 170 12.22 -7.77 18.15
C CYS A 170 12.28 -6.49 19.01
N ASN A 171 12.49 -6.65 20.31
CA ASN A 171 12.31 -5.61 21.34
C ASN A 171 13.57 -5.32 22.18
N GLY A 172 14.76 -5.45 21.59
CA GLY A 172 16.04 -5.07 22.20
C GLY A 172 16.93 -6.24 22.62
N ILE A 173 16.49 -7.49 22.53
CA ILE A 173 17.33 -8.68 22.72
C ILE A 173 17.55 -9.33 21.36
N GLN A 174 18.80 -9.39 20.90
CA GLN A 174 19.23 -9.90 19.57
C GLN A 174 18.62 -9.20 18.34
N CYS A 175 17.62 -8.33 18.54
CA CYS A 175 16.87 -7.66 17.51
C CYS A 175 16.22 -6.41 18.12
N CYS A 176 16.16 -5.31 17.39
CA CYS A 176 15.41 -4.10 17.75
C CYS A 176 14.70 -3.53 16.53
N GLN A 177 13.63 -2.75 16.75
CA GLN A 177 12.93 -2.02 15.69
C GLN A 177 12.58 -0.62 16.18
N THR A 178 12.59 0.33 15.26
CA THR A 178 12.15 1.69 15.52
C THR A 178 11.46 2.28 14.30
N ARG A 179 10.72 3.37 14.49
CA ARG A 179 10.14 4.13 13.39
C ARG A 179 11.21 5.03 12.78
N ILE A 180 11.09 5.29 11.48
CA ILE A 180 11.80 6.42 10.87
C ILE A 180 11.00 7.70 11.10
N PRO A 181 11.62 8.89 11.08
CA PRO A 181 10.88 10.15 11.20
C PRO A 181 9.87 10.29 10.07
N SER A 182 8.65 10.72 10.43
CA SER A 182 7.64 11.14 9.45
C SER A 182 8.06 12.49 8.87
N SER A 183 8.91 12.45 7.85
CA SER A 183 9.35 13.63 7.09
C SER A 183 8.83 13.50 5.67
N PRO A 184 8.10 14.50 5.15
CA PRO A 184 7.75 14.52 3.75
C PRO A 184 9.05 14.60 2.95
N MET A 185 9.27 13.61 2.10
CA MET A 185 10.39 13.55 1.15
C MET A 185 11.75 13.15 1.73
N LEU A 186 11.79 12.17 2.64
CA LEU A 186 13.04 11.54 3.10
C LEU A 186 13.65 10.65 2.00
N GLN A 187 14.77 11.06 1.42
CA GLN A 187 15.42 10.39 0.27
C GLN A 187 16.78 9.79 0.55
N GLN A 188 17.47 10.29 1.58
CA GLN A 188 18.81 9.85 1.94
C GLN A 188 18.82 9.26 3.35
N LEU A 189 19.25 8.02 3.44
CA LEU A 189 19.42 7.27 4.68
C LEU A 189 20.77 6.55 4.66
N ASN A 190 21.66 6.94 5.56
CA ASN A 190 22.90 6.23 5.80
C ASN A 190 22.76 5.36 7.03
N VAL A 191 22.97 4.05 6.85
CA VAL A 191 22.97 3.07 7.91
C VAL A 191 24.38 2.89 8.43
N THR A 192 24.54 2.99 9.75
CA THR A 192 25.80 2.67 10.43
C THR A 192 25.56 1.62 11.49
N LEU A 193 26.50 0.68 11.63
CA LEU A 193 26.52 -0.34 12.68
C LEU A 193 27.73 -0.13 13.58
N THR A 194 27.50 -0.12 14.89
CA THR A 194 28.54 -0.06 15.93
C THR A 194 28.24 -1.08 17.03
N THR A 195 29.18 -1.27 17.95
CA THR A 195 28.96 -1.99 19.21
C THR A 195 28.40 -1.05 20.27
N VAL A 196 27.66 -1.60 21.24
CA VAL A 196 27.18 -0.86 22.43
C VAL A 196 28.26 -0.85 23.52
N SER A 197 29.01 -1.95 23.64
CA SER A 197 30.14 -2.06 24.57
C SER A 197 31.33 -2.80 23.96
N ASP A 198 32.53 -2.30 24.21
CA ASP A 198 33.79 -2.93 23.76
C ASP A 198 34.18 -4.12 24.65
N LYS A 199 33.64 -4.17 25.89
CA LYS A 199 34.00 -5.21 26.87
C LYS A 199 33.37 -6.59 26.58
N GLU A 200 32.34 -6.65 25.74
CA GLU A 200 31.69 -7.90 25.32
C GLU A 200 32.46 -8.65 24.20
N GLU A 201 33.59 -8.09 23.70
CA GLU A 201 34.37 -8.60 22.57
C GLU A 201 35.00 -9.99 22.77
N LYS A 202 35.27 -10.43 23.99
CA LYS A 202 36.20 -11.56 24.21
C LYS A 202 35.64 -12.96 24.01
N GLN A 203 34.35 -13.15 23.73
CA GLN A 203 33.75 -14.49 23.79
C GLN A 203 33.10 -15.05 22.52
N VAL A 204 32.94 -14.31 21.42
CA VAL A 204 32.34 -14.94 20.22
C VAL A 204 32.95 -14.44 18.92
N GLN A 205 33.95 -15.16 18.42
CA GLN A 205 34.40 -15.06 17.03
C GLN A 205 33.25 -15.38 16.07
N ASN A 206 33.18 -14.68 14.93
CA ASN A 206 32.30 -14.94 13.77
C ASN A 206 30.82 -14.51 13.87
N LYS A 207 30.48 -13.45 14.63
CA LYS A 207 29.11 -12.91 14.65
C LYS A 207 28.90 -11.78 13.64
N CYS A 208 27.79 -11.86 12.92
CA CYS A 208 27.31 -10.81 12.04
C CYS A 208 26.22 -9.96 12.70
N ARG A 209 26.19 -8.69 12.35
CA ARG A 209 25.17 -7.70 12.67
C ARG A 209 24.58 -7.17 11.38
N SER A 210 23.31 -6.82 11.39
CA SER A 210 22.61 -6.32 10.22
C SER A 210 21.68 -5.19 10.59
N ALA A 211 21.46 -4.28 9.65
CA ALA A 211 20.44 -3.26 9.76
C ALA A 211 19.83 -2.96 8.40
N PHE A 212 18.55 -2.64 8.39
CA PHE A 212 17.80 -2.43 7.16
C PHE A 212 16.49 -1.72 7.49
N LEU A 213 15.96 -1.04 6.47
CA LEU A 213 14.60 -0.60 6.47
C LEU A 213 13.73 -1.74 5.93
N VAL A 214 12.50 -1.89 6.43
CA VAL A 214 11.57 -2.93 5.95
C VAL A 214 10.13 -2.49 6.12
N ASP A 215 9.27 -2.92 5.20
CA ASP A 215 7.83 -2.73 5.30
C ASP A 215 7.26 -3.36 6.58
N GLN A 216 6.42 -2.61 7.30
CA GLN A 216 5.88 -3.03 8.58
C GLN A 216 4.96 -4.25 8.46
N GLU A 217 4.16 -4.34 7.40
CA GLU A 217 3.22 -5.44 7.21
C GLU A 217 3.97 -6.75 6.93
N TRP A 218 4.93 -6.71 6.01
CA TRP A 218 5.81 -7.83 5.74
C TRP A 218 6.56 -8.26 7.00
N LEU A 219 7.10 -7.31 7.77
CA LEU A 219 7.81 -7.60 9.01
C LEU A 219 6.92 -8.26 10.06
N GLY A 220 5.67 -7.81 10.19
CA GLY A 220 4.69 -8.43 11.09
C GLY A 220 4.42 -9.89 10.74
N ASN A 221 4.26 -10.19 9.46
CA ASN A 221 4.02 -11.54 8.96
C ASN A 221 5.26 -12.44 9.03
N ASN A 222 6.46 -11.85 9.02
CA ASN A 222 7.74 -12.56 9.00
C ASN A 222 8.52 -12.45 10.33
N MET A 223 7.88 -12.03 11.42
CA MET A 223 8.56 -11.84 12.72
C MET A 223 9.21 -13.13 13.24
N PHE A 224 8.65 -14.29 12.90
CA PHE A 224 9.19 -15.60 13.27
C PHE A 224 10.61 -15.84 12.75
N LEU A 225 11.00 -15.19 11.64
CA LEU A 225 12.34 -15.28 11.05
C LEU A 225 13.43 -14.75 11.99
N PHE A 226 13.09 -13.86 12.92
CA PHE A 226 14.06 -13.22 13.82
C PHE A 226 14.12 -13.88 15.20
N ASN A 227 13.32 -14.93 15.44
CA ASN A 227 13.25 -15.65 16.72
C ASN A 227 14.18 -16.86 16.78
N THR A 228 15.05 -17.07 15.79
CA THR A 228 15.94 -18.23 15.77
C THR A 228 17.02 -18.07 16.84
N GLU A 229 17.10 -19.02 17.78
CA GLU A 229 18.18 -19.11 18.77
C GLU A 229 19.51 -19.54 18.13
N THR A 230 19.95 -18.83 17.10
CA THR A 230 21.23 -19.07 16.44
C THR A 230 22.31 -18.19 17.07
N SER A 231 23.51 -18.73 17.16
CA SER A 231 24.70 -17.95 17.52
C SER A 231 25.08 -16.92 16.45
N ASP A 232 24.60 -17.11 15.21
CA ASP A 232 24.67 -16.17 14.08
C ASP A 232 23.44 -15.23 14.05
N SER A 233 23.57 -14.08 13.37
CA SER A 233 22.41 -13.24 13.05
C SER A 233 21.37 -14.06 12.27
N PRO A 234 20.09 -14.07 12.69
CA PRO A 234 19.00 -14.76 11.98
C PRO A 234 18.98 -14.49 10.48
N ILE A 235 19.36 -13.28 10.05
CA ILE A 235 19.42 -12.87 8.64
C ILE A 235 20.49 -13.62 7.86
N LYS A 236 21.65 -13.87 8.48
CA LYS A 236 22.71 -14.69 7.87
C LYS A 236 22.28 -16.15 7.81
N ALA A 237 21.66 -16.66 8.88
CA ALA A 237 21.16 -18.03 8.93
C ALA A 237 20.07 -18.29 7.87
N LEU A 238 19.27 -17.27 7.56
CA LEU A 238 18.22 -17.30 6.54
C LEU A 238 18.68 -16.89 5.14
N GLY A 239 19.93 -16.41 4.99
CA GLY A 239 20.44 -15.92 3.71
C GLY A 239 19.68 -14.72 3.15
N LEU A 240 19.00 -13.93 3.99
CA LEU A 240 18.22 -12.77 3.57
C LEU A 240 19.16 -11.64 3.13
N LYS A 241 19.38 -11.57 1.82
CA LYS A 241 20.21 -10.53 1.18
C LYS A 241 19.43 -9.25 0.89
N HIS A 242 18.12 -9.36 0.71
CA HIS A 242 17.26 -8.24 0.40
C HIS A 242 15.95 -8.37 1.19
N VAL A 243 15.28 -7.24 1.38
CA VAL A 243 14.03 -7.11 2.13
C VAL A 243 13.10 -6.13 1.42
N PRO A 244 11.78 -6.32 1.53
CA PRO A 244 10.82 -5.42 0.95
C PRO A 244 10.78 -4.09 1.72
N VAL A 245 10.90 -2.98 1.00
CA VAL A 245 10.83 -1.61 1.52
C VAL A 245 9.76 -0.84 0.78
N LEU A 246 8.93 -0.11 1.51
CA LEU A 246 7.86 0.69 0.95
C LEU A 246 8.37 2.10 0.62
N LEU A 247 8.25 2.51 -0.63
CA LEU A 247 8.53 3.87 -1.07
C LEU A 247 7.22 4.61 -1.32
N ASP A 248 7.14 5.86 -0.90
CA ASP A 248 6.17 6.82 -1.43
C ASP A 248 6.71 7.38 -2.75
N TRP A 249 5.81 7.68 -3.68
CA TRP A 249 6.18 8.26 -4.97
C TRP A 249 5.16 9.29 -5.44
N GLY A 250 5.56 10.22 -6.29
CA GLY A 250 4.64 11.20 -6.88
C GLY A 250 5.26 11.90 -8.08
N ILE A 251 4.44 12.52 -8.91
CA ILE A 251 4.93 13.18 -10.13
C ILE A 251 5.44 14.56 -9.76
N ASP A 252 6.66 14.89 -10.19
CA ASP A 252 7.19 16.25 -10.04
C ASP A 252 6.24 17.26 -10.68
N GLU A 253 6.00 18.37 -9.99
CA GLU A 253 5.01 19.38 -10.39
C GLU A 253 5.23 19.86 -11.84
N SER A 254 6.48 20.10 -12.24
CA SER A 254 6.81 20.56 -13.60
C SER A 254 6.53 19.51 -14.68
N SER A 255 6.62 18.23 -14.31
CA SER A 255 6.28 17.10 -15.19
C SER A 255 4.78 16.85 -15.21
N PHE A 256 4.07 17.14 -14.12
CA PHE A 256 2.62 17.04 -14.04
C PHE A 256 1.94 18.07 -14.95
N ASP A 257 2.46 19.29 -15.04
CA ASP A 257 1.93 20.31 -15.96
C ASP A 257 1.99 19.87 -17.44
N ARG A 258 2.88 18.94 -17.80
CA ARG A 258 2.93 18.36 -19.16
C ARG A 258 1.83 17.33 -19.40
N ILE A 259 1.35 16.68 -18.33
CA ILE A 259 0.15 15.84 -18.36
C ILE A 259 -1.08 16.75 -18.44
N ASP A 260 -1.09 17.84 -17.66
CA ASP A 260 -2.25 18.71 -17.47
C ASP A 260 -2.46 19.75 -18.58
N SER A 261 -1.40 20.19 -19.26
CA SER A 261 -1.47 21.15 -20.38
C SER A 261 -2.21 20.61 -21.61
N ASN A 262 -2.40 19.28 -21.70
CA ASN A 262 -3.30 18.65 -22.66
C ASN A 262 -4.74 18.44 -22.14
N SER A 263 -4.99 18.70 -20.85
CA SER A 263 -6.28 18.55 -20.15
C SER A 263 -6.79 19.86 -19.55
N SER A 264 -6.67 20.97 -20.28
CA SER A 264 -7.24 22.27 -19.87
C SER A 264 -8.76 22.26 -19.67
N GLN A 265 -9.44 21.13 -19.84
CA GLN A 265 -10.80 20.86 -19.37
C GLN A 265 -10.86 19.37 -18.95
N GLU A 266 -11.54 19.05 -17.84
CA GLU A 266 -11.97 17.69 -17.44
C GLU A 266 -11.18 16.82 -16.41
N TYR A 267 -10.54 17.39 -15.38
CA TYR A 267 -10.52 16.72 -14.05
C TYR A 267 -11.89 16.88 -13.35
N ASN A 268 -12.98 16.51 -14.05
CA ASN A 268 -14.35 16.65 -13.57
C ASN A 268 -14.69 15.54 -12.56
N GLY A 269 -14.49 15.82 -11.27
CA GLY A 269 -15.17 15.14 -10.16
C GLY A 269 -14.82 13.67 -9.85
N THR A 270 -14.07 12.96 -10.69
CA THR A 270 -13.79 11.51 -10.52
C THR A 270 -12.46 11.20 -9.83
N SER A 271 -11.49 12.11 -9.85
CA SER A 271 -10.17 11.97 -9.21
C SER A 271 -9.78 13.23 -8.41
N GLY A 272 -8.68 13.17 -7.67
CA GLY A 272 -8.13 14.30 -6.93
C GLY A 272 -6.67 14.07 -6.56
N CYS A 273 -5.92 15.17 -6.43
CA CYS A 273 -4.48 15.14 -6.16
C CYS A 273 -4.12 15.90 -4.88
N LYS A 274 -3.07 15.42 -4.19
CA LYS A 274 -2.43 16.05 -3.04
C LYS A 274 -1.01 16.45 -3.45
N VAL A 275 -0.58 17.64 -3.03
CA VAL A 275 0.78 18.14 -3.25
C VAL A 275 1.57 18.00 -1.97
N PHE A 276 2.76 17.41 -2.07
CA PHE A 276 3.75 17.32 -1.01
C PHE A 276 4.91 18.23 -1.36
N VAL A 277 5.32 19.09 -0.43
CA VAL A 277 6.37 20.08 -0.65
C VAL A 277 7.50 19.82 0.35
N ASN A 278 8.74 19.83 -0.16
CA ASN A 278 9.95 19.87 0.64
C ASN A 278 10.67 21.19 0.39
N ILE A 279 10.80 21.96 1.45
CA ILE A 279 11.48 23.26 1.45
C ILE A 279 12.92 22.99 1.88
N SER A 280 13.83 22.93 0.91
CA SER A 280 15.26 22.82 1.18
C SER A 280 15.91 24.20 1.16
N THR A 281 16.56 24.55 2.28
CA THR A 281 17.49 25.68 2.52
C THR A 281 17.23 27.02 1.82
N SER A 282 17.14 28.10 2.60
CA SER A 282 17.20 29.46 2.06
C SER A 282 18.63 29.81 1.65
N THR A 283 18.87 30.09 0.37
CA THR A 283 20.03 30.88 -0.05
C THR A 283 19.63 32.35 -0.01
N ILE A 284 20.34 33.15 0.79
CA ILE A 284 20.23 34.61 0.77
C ILE A 284 21.13 35.09 -0.35
N ASP A 285 20.56 35.66 -1.39
CA ASP A 285 21.33 36.42 -2.35
C ASP A 285 21.77 37.74 -1.70
N TYR A 286 23.09 37.87 -1.50
CA TYR A 286 23.70 39.02 -0.82
C TYR A 286 23.50 40.35 -1.57
N PHE A 287 23.25 40.30 -2.89
CA PHE A 287 23.05 41.50 -3.70
C PHE A 287 21.60 41.97 -3.74
N THR A 288 20.64 41.05 -3.60
CA THR A 288 19.20 41.34 -3.72
C THR A 288 18.46 41.29 -2.39
N ASN A 289 19.09 40.77 -1.31
CA ASN A 289 18.41 40.40 -0.05
C ASN A 289 17.22 39.45 -0.26
N GLU A 290 17.16 38.74 -1.39
CA GLU A 290 16.12 37.77 -1.66
C GLU A 290 16.51 36.40 -1.08
N THR A 291 15.62 35.83 -0.29
CA THR A 291 15.69 34.43 0.12
C THR A 291 15.11 33.56 -0.98
N SER A 292 15.96 32.86 -1.73
CA SER A 292 15.53 31.77 -2.61
C SER A 292 15.44 30.47 -1.82
N TYR A 293 14.29 29.79 -1.91
CA TYR A 293 14.08 28.47 -1.34
C TYR A 293 14.08 27.46 -2.47
N ASN A 294 14.89 26.40 -2.36
CA ASN A 294 14.75 25.26 -3.26
C ASN A 294 13.55 24.43 -2.79
N THR A 295 12.39 24.71 -3.37
CA THR A 295 11.17 23.94 -3.14
C THR A 295 11.10 22.82 -4.16
N SER A 296 11.17 21.58 -3.69
CA SER A 296 10.78 20.42 -4.49
C SER A 296 9.35 20.05 -4.12
N SER A 297 8.52 19.71 -5.11
CA SER A 297 7.13 19.34 -4.86
C SER A 297 6.70 18.21 -5.75
N VAL A 298 6.05 17.22 -5.15
CA VAL A 298 5.48 16.07 -5.85
C VAL A 298 3.98 16.01 -5.66
N ARG A 299 3.30 15.56 -6.70
CA ARG A 299 1.85 15.42 -6.75
C ARG A 299 1.46 13.95 -6.76
N GLN A 300 0.65 13.54 -5.77
CA GLN A 300 0.04 12.22 -5.72
C GLN A 300 -1.45 12.32 -6.03
N CYS A 301 -1.94 11.53 -6.98
CA CYS A 301 -3.32 11.55 -7.40
C CYS A 301 -4.00 10.22 -7.07
N SER A 302 -5.31 10.27 -6.87
CA SER A 302 -6.13 9.11 -6.55
C SER A 302 -7.50 9.23 -7.21
N CYS A 303 -8.10 8.11 -7.60
CA CYS A 303 -9.53 8.10 -7.94
C CYS A 303 -10.34 8.35 -6.66
N ARG A 304 -11.40 9.16 -6.75
CA ARG A 304 -12.27 9.45 -5.60
C ARG A 304 -13.03 8.19 -5.18
N ARG A 305 -13.58 8.21 -3.96
CA ARG A 305 -14.44 7.14 -3.47
C ARG A 305 -15.57 6.85 -4.46
N GLY A 306 -15.74 5.58 -4.81
CA GLY A 306 -16.72 5.14 -5.80
C GLY A 306 -16.17 5.09 -7.23
N TYR A 307 -14.90 5.40 -7.46
CA TYR A 307 -14.22 5.28 -8.75
C TYR A 307 -13.03 4.31 -8.65
N GLU A 308 -12.65 3.71 -9.78
CA GLU A 308 -11.47 2.85 -9.94
C GLU A 308 -10.79 3.07 -11.29
N GLY A 309 -9.56 2.59 -11.40
CA GLY A 309 -8.68 2.85 -12.54
C GLY A 309 -7.49 3.70 -12.13
N ASN A 310 -7.00 4.50 -13.06
CA ASN A 310 -5.77 5.23 -12.89
C ASN A 310 -5.98 6.75 -13.02
N PRO A 311 -5.74 7.53 -11.94
CA PRO A 311 -5.99 8.97 -11.92
C PRO A 311 -5.00 9.79 -12.77
N TYR A 312 -3.92 9.17 -13.25
CA TYR A 312 -2.90 9.79 -14.08
C TYR A 312 -3.16 9.61 -15.59
N LEU A 313 -4.22 8.87 -15.96
CA LEU A 313 -4.69 8.76 -17.33
C LEU A 313 -5.89 9.69 -17.56
N LEU A 314 -6.00 10.23 -18.77
CA LEU A 314 -7.18 10.98 -19.20
C LEU A 314 -8.41 10.09 -19.10
N GLN A 315 -9.42 10.54 -18.35
CA GLN A 315 -10.63 9.77 -18.04
C GLN A 315 -10.33 8.37 -17.44
N GLY A 316 -9.20 8.21 -16.74
CA GLY A 316 -8.77 6.91 -16.24
C GLY A 316 -9.51 6.42 -14.99
N CYS A 317 -10.29 7.28 -14.32
CA CYS A 317 -11.11 6.91 -13.16
C CYS A 317 -12.57 6.71 -13.56
N ASN A 318 -12.99 5.45 -13.62
CA ASN A 318 -14.35 5.04 -13.97
C ASN A 318 -15.16 4.69 -12.73
N GLY A 319 -16.47 4.95 -12.76
CA GLY A 319 -17.35 4.65 -11.63
C GLY A 319 -17.40 3.15 -11.35
N LYS A 320 -17.18 2.76 -10.09
CA LYS A 320 -17.42 1.38 -9.65
C LYS A 320 -18.91 1.09 -9.79
N LEU A 321 -19.26 0.24 -10.73
CA LEU A 321 -20.58 -0.38 -10.75
C LEU A 321 -20.67 -1.26 -9.49
N LEU A 322 -21.33 -0.76 -8.45
CA LEU A 322 -21.76 -1.63 -7.36
C LEU A 322 -22.67 -2.68 -7.99
N PRO A 323 -22.40 -3.99 -7.79
CA PRO A 323 -23.32 -5.02 -8.23
C PRO A 323 -24.72 -4.65 -7.75
N LEU A 324 -25.68 -4.60 -8.67
CA LEU A 324 -27.08 -4.21 -8.38
C LEU A 324 -27.62 -5.01 -7.18
N GLU A 325 -27.13 -6.23 -6.98
CA GLU A 325 -27.39 -7.09 -5.82
C GLU A 325 -27.04 -6.45 -4.47
N ILE A 326 -25.94 -5.71 -4.34
CA ILE A 326 -25.52 -5.06 -3.09
C ILE A 326 -26.44 -3.89 -2.74
N LEU A 327 -26.75 -3.04 -3.73
CA LEU A 327 -27.66 -1.90 -3.57
C LEU A 327 -29.10 -2.36 -3.28
N MET A 328 -29.52 -3.48 -3.88
CA MET A 328 -30.83 -4.07 -3.61
C MET A 328 -30.88 -4.78 -2.28
N ASN A 329 -29.86 -5.53 -1.88
CA ASN A 329 -29.82 -6.14 -0.56
C ASN A 329 -29.86 -5.10 0.56
N ALA A 330 -29.15 -3.98 0.41
CA ALA A 330 -29.21 -2.86 1.34
C ALA A 330 -30.62 -2.23 1.38
N SER A 331 -31.21 -1.93 0.22
CA SER A 331 -32.54 -1.31 0.12
C SER A 331 -33.67 -2.23 0.61
N LEU A 332 -33.59 -3.52 0.28
CA LEU A 332 -34.54 -4.55 0.72
C LEU A 332 -34.40 -4.80 2.23
N ARG A 333 -33.17 -4.87 2.77
CA ARG A 333 -32.95 -4.97 4.22
C ARG A 333 -33.50 -3.75 4.96
N TYR A 334 -33.30 -2.54 4.43
CA TYR A 334 -33.83 -1.32 5.02
C TYR A 334 -35.37 -1.31 5.07
N GLU A 335 -36.03 -1.68 3.96
CA GLU A 335 -37.49 -1.75 3.93
C GLU A 335 -38.06 -2.93 4.75
N LEU A 336 -37.40 -4.09 4.77
CA LEU A 336 -37.76 -5.22 5.64
C LEU A 336 -37.60 -4.86 7.13
N HIS A 337 -36.58 -4.08 7.48
CA HIS A 337 -36.39 -3.58 8.85
C HIS A 337 -37.50 -2.59 9.24
N LYS A 338 -37.90 -1.69 8.34
CA LYS A 338 -39.10 -0.84 8.54
C LYS A 338 -40.38 -1.66 8.67
N TRP A 339 -40.47 -2.79 7.98
CA TRP A 339 -41.62 -3.70 8.04
C TRP A 339 -41.69 -4.42 9.39
N LYS A 340 -40.56 -4.97 9.89
CA LYS A 340 -40.46 -5.60 11.21
C LYS A 340 -40.83 -4.64 12.35
N LEU A 341 -40.40 -3.37 12.28
CA LEU A 341 -40.73 -2.34 13.28
C LEU A 341 -42.21 -1.92 13.30
N ARG A 342 -43.02 -2.35 12.32
CA ARG A 342 -44.44 -1.98 12.20
C ARG A 342 -45.39 -3.16 12.39
N LEU A 343 -44.88 -4.35 12.68
CA LEU A 343 -45.71 -5.50 13.06
C LEU A 343 -46.07 -5.38 14.55
N PRO A 344 -47.36 -5.54 14.92
CA PRO A 344 -47.72 -5.61 16.33
C PRO A 344 -47.17 -6.91 16.96
N PRO A 345 -46.90 -6.92 18.27
CA PRO A 345 -46.38 -8.09 18.96
C PRO A 345 -47.32 -9.31 18.81
N PRO A 346 -46.77 -10.54 18.86
CA PRO A 346 -47.57 -11.75 18.72
C PRO A 346 -48.64 -11.82 19.82
N GLY A 347 -49.91 -11.86 19.41
CA GLY A 347 -51.08 -11.89 20.30
C GLY A 347 -52.11 -10.78 20.05
N TYR A 348 -51.81 -9.78 19.22
CA TYR A 348 -52.74 -8.66 18.95
C TYR A 348 -53.76 -9.00 17.85
N ARG A 349 -55.07 -9.03 18.16
CA ARG A 349 -56.15 -9.12 17.15
C ARG A 349 -56.65 -7.72 16.77
N PRO A 350 -56.53 -7.28 15.50
CA PRO A 350 -56.93 -5.94 15.11
C PRO A 350 -58.41 -5.86 14.71
N SER A 351 -59.09 -4.77 15.09
CA SER A 351 -60.38 -4.38 14.54
C SER A 351 -60.20 -3.80 13.12
N THR A 352 -61.16 -4.14 12.26
CA THR A 352 -61.10 -4.00 10.80
C THR A 352 -61.02 -2.54 10.31
N HIS A 353 -60.40 -2.39 9.12
CA HIS A 353 -60.36 -1.26 8.17
C HIS A 353 -59.10 -0.38 8.08
N LYS A 354 -58.40 0.00 9.15
CA LYS A 354 -57.23 0.91 9.02
C LYS A 354 -55.90 0.22 8.67
N LEU A 355 -55.68 -1.01 9.12
CA LEU A 355 -54.43 -1.76 8.80
C LEU A 355 -54.36 -2.22 7.33
N GLY A 356 -55.49 -2.55 6.70
CA GLY A 356 -55.52 -3.02 5.30
C GLY A 356 -55.03 -1.98 4.29
N ARG A 357 -55.36 -0.70 4.49
CA ARG A 357 -54.88 0.40 3.60
C ARG A 357 -53.38 0.66 3.74
N SER A 358 -52.81 0.50 4.94
CA SER A 358 -51.36 0.63 5.16
C SER A 358 -50.60 -0.52 4.48
N TYR A 359 -51.12 -1.75 4.62
CA TYR A 359 -50.53 -2.94 4.01
C TYR A 359 -50.52 -2.90 2.48
N VAL A 360 -51.64 -2.48 1.86
CA VAL A 360 -51.76 -2.33 0.39
C VAL A 360 -50.85 -1.22 -0.15
N ARG A 361 -50.72 -0.10 0.57
CA ARG A 361 -49.88 1.04 0.17
C ARG A 361 -48.37 0.68 0.21
N HIS A 362 -47.95 -0.16 1.16
CA HIS A 362 -46.57 -0.67 1.24
C HIS A 362 -46.29 -1.76 0.20
N ARG A 363 -47.26 -2.63 -0.11
CA ARG A 363 -47.16 -3.59 -1.23
C ARG A 363 -46.96 -2.88 -2.56
N HIS A 364 -47.66 -1.76 -2.80
CA HIS A 364 -47.45 -0.91 -3.98
C HIS A 364 -46.06 -0.26 -4.02
N ARG A 365 -45.47 0.10 -2.86
CA ARG A 365 -44.11 0.64 -2.81
C ARG A 365 -43.06 -0.42 -3.13
N LEU A 366 -43.19 -1.62 -2.57
CA LEU A 366 -42.36 -2.78 -2.94
C LEU A 366 -42.49 -3.08 -4.45
N TRP A 367 -43.71 -3.06 -4.99
CA TRP A 367 -43.95 -3.24 -6.42
C TRP A 367 -43.32 -2.13 -7.28
N ARG A 368 -43.30 -0.87 -6.82
CA ARG A 368 -42.61 0.22 -7.51
C ARG A 368 -41.09 0.07 -7.48
N ILE A 369 -40.52 -0.41 -6.38
CA ILE A 369 -39.09 -0.71 -6.29
C ILE A 369 -38.72 -1.85 -7.26
N VAL A 370 -39.54 -2.90 -7.30
CA VAL A 370 -39.37 -4.01 -8.25
C VAL A 370 -39.58 -3.53 -9.70
N SER A 371 -40.55 -2.66 -9.98
CA SER A 371 -40.78 -2.13 -11.32
C SER A 371 -39.65 -1.20 -11.79
N ALA A 372 -39.09 -0.39 -10.89
CA ALA A 372 -37.92 0.44 -11.17
C ALA A 372 -36.67 -0.42 -11.47
N TYR A 373 -36.54 -1.59 -10.81
CA TYR A 373 -35.49 -2.56 -11.13
C TYR A 373 -35.61 -3.09 -12.56
N TRP A 374 -36.81 -3.46 -13.01
CA TRP A 374 -37.06 -3.88 -14.39
C TRP A 374 -36.80 -2.75 -15.40
N GLY A 375 -37.15 -1.50 -15.07
CA GLY A 375 -36.86 -0.34 -15.93
C GLY A 375 -35.36 -0.07 -16.08
N LEU A 376 -34.59 -0.21 -15.00
CA LEU A 376 -33.12 -0.04 -15.01
C LEU A 376 -32.41 -1.18 -15.74
N ILE A 377 -32.86 -2.44 -15.57
CA ILE A 377 -32.33 -3.58 -16.34
C ILE A 377 -32.59 -3.38 -17.84
N ALA A 378 -33.82 -3.00 -18.21
CA ALA A 378 -34.16 -2.72 -19.60
C ALA A 378 -33.27 -1.60 -20.18
N PHE A 379 -33.03 -0.53 -19.43
CA PHE A 379 -32.17 0.58 -19.87
C PHE A 379 -30.70 0.16 -20.08
N VAL A 380 -30.17 -0.71 -19.22
CA VAL A 380 -28.79 -1.23 -19.35
C VAL A 380 -28.68 -2.21 -20.53
N LEU A 381 -29.66 -3.11 -20.70
CA LEU A 381 -29.68 -4.06 -21.82
C LEU A 381 -29.85 -3.36 -23.18
N PHE A 382 -30.72 -2.34 -23.29
CA PHE A 382 -30.92 -1.58 -24.53
C PHE A 382 -29.71 -0.71 -24.91
N ARG A 383 -28.88 -0.30 -23.95
CA ARG A 383 -27.66 0.48 -24.23
C ARG A 383 -26.51 -0.39 -24.72
N ALA A 384 -26.51 -1.68 -24.39
CA ALA A 384 -25.52 -2.66 -24.87
C ALA A 384 -25.75 -3.10 -26.33
N ASP A 385 -27.00 -3.05 -26.83
CA ASP A 385 -27.34 -3.45 -28.21
C ASP A 385 -27.17 -2.32 -29.24
N GLY A 386 -26.87 -1.10 -28.78
CA GLY A 386 -26.70 0.09 -29.62
C GLY A 386 -25.28 0.34 -30.16
N SER A 387 -24.32 -0.55 -29.88
CA SER A 387 -22.95 -0.46 -30.41
C SER A 387 -22.62 -1.61 -31.39
N LYS A 388 -23.41 -1.70 -32.46
CA LYS A 388 -22.98 -2.36 -33.70
C LYS A 388 -22.85 -1.34 -34.81
#